data_AF-A0A8B9J9K4-F1
#
_entry.id   AF-A0A8B9J9K4-F1
#
_cell.length_a   1.000
_cell.length_b   1.000
_cell.length_c   1.000
_cell.angle_alpha   90.00
_cell.angle_beta   90.00
_cell.angle_gamma   90.00
#
_symmetry.space_group_name_H-M   'P 1'
#
loop_
_entity.id
_entity.type
_entity.pdbx_description
1 polymer ?
#
loop_
_entity_poly.entity_id
_entity_poly.type
_entity_poly.pdbx_seq_one_letter_code
_entity_poly.pdbx_strand_id
1 'polypeptide(L)' 'MAASELRAELRYRDGETKKFTIKTENSLKSVISSVKKLSAEVSEVLTDLVEQEKSLTGRDNADSRVDGERERV' A
#
# COMPACT_ATOMS: atom_id res chain seq x y z
N MET A 1 -10.23 -6.18 33.54
CA MET A 1 -9.71 -4.97 32.86
C MET A 1 -10.14 -5.06 31.39
N ALA A 2 -10.79 -4.04 30.85
CA ALA A 2 -11.22 -4.04 29.44
C ALA A 2 -10.01 -3.90 28.53
N ALA A 3 -9.89 -4.77 27.53
CA ALA A 3 -8.89 -4.63 26.47
C ALA A 3 -9.33 -3.48 25.56
N SER A 4 -8.47 -2.48 25.40
CA SER A 4 -8.70 -1.39 24.44
C SER A 4 -8.19 -1.82 23.07
N GLU A 5 -8.79 -1.30 22.01
CA GLU A 5 -8.31 -1.56 20.65
C GLU A 5 -8.48 -0.33 19.77
N LEU A 6 -7.52 -0.17 18.86
CA LEU A 6 -7.54 0.84 17.81
C LEU A 6 -8.09 0.17 16.54
N ARG A 7 -9.21 0.69 16.03
CA ARG A 7 -9.82 0.23 14.79
C ARG A 7 -9.68 1.30 13.72
N ALA A 8 -9.37 0.88 12.50
CA ALA A 8 -9.35 1.76 11.35
C ALA A 8 -9.84 1.01 10.10
N GLU A 9 -10.24 1.76 9.09
CA GLU A 9 -10.68 1.23 7.81
C GLU A 9 -10.11 2.04 6.66
N LEU A 10 -9.71 1.34 5.61
CA LEU A 10 -9.27 1.91 4.35
C LEU A 10 -10.25 1.45 3.27
N ARG A 11 -11.01 2.39 2.71
CA ARG A 11 -11.95 2.12 1.63
C ARG A 11 -11.31 2.43 0.28
N TYR A 12 -11.31 1.45 -0.60
CA TYR A 12 -10.78 1.55 -1.97
C TYR A 12 -11.81 2.15 -2.92
N ARG A 13 -11.37 2.45 -4.15
CA ARG A 13 -12.21 3.08 -5.18
C ARG A 13 -13.29 2.16 -5.75
N ASP A 14 -13.06 0.86 -5.71
CA ASP A 14 -14.03 -0.20 -6.09
C ASP A 14 -15.11 -0.43 -5.02
N GLY A 15 -15.01 0.25 -3.87
CA GLY A 15 -15.93 0.12 -2.75
C GLY A 15 -15.52 -0.96 -1.74
N GLU A 16 -14.49 -1.75 -2.01
CA GLU A 16 -13.95 -2.68 -1.03
C GLU A 16 -13.31 -1.94 0.15
N THR A 17 -13.31 -2.58 1.32
CA THR A 17 -12.80 -1.97 2.56
C THR A 17 -11.88 -2.92 3.30
N LYS A 18 -10.65 -2.47 3.56
CA LYS A 18 -9.68 -3.17 4.41
C LYS A 18 -9.76 -2.64 5.84
N LYS A 19 -10.00 -3.53 6.80
CA LYS A 19 -10.08 -3.19 8.23
C LYS A 19 -8.76 -3.48 8.92
N PHE A 20 -8.39 -2.59 9.83
CA PHE A 20 -7.24 -2.72 10.72
C PHE A 20 -7.73 -2.78 12.15
N THR A 21 -7.19 -3.70 12.95
CA THR A 21 -7.52 -3.83 14.38
C THR A 21 -6.26 -4.11 15.15
N ILE A 22 -5.85 -3.14 15.97
CA ILE A 22 -4.64 -3.21 16.78
C ILE A 22 -5.06 -3.22 18.25
N LYS A 23 -4.74 -4.31 18.94
CA LYS A 23 -4.91 -4.39 20.40
C LYS A 23 -4.01 -3.35 21.05
N THR A 24 -4.57 -2.57 21.96
CA THR A 24 -3.85 -1.52 22.68
C THR A 24 -4.07 -1.66 24.18
N GLU A 25 -3.07 -1.32 24.96
CA GLU A 25 -3.21 -1.31 26.42
C GLU A 25 -3.88 -0.01 26.86
N ASN A 26 -4.39 0.01 28.09
CA ASN A 26 -5.01 1.21 28.67
C ASN A 26 -3.93 2.22 29.14
N SER A 27 -3.08 2.67 28.21
CA SER A 27 -2.08 3.70 28.44
C SER A 27 -1.85 4.56 27.19
N LEU A 28 -1.63 5.86 27.37
CA LEU A 28 -1.37 6.79 26.26
C LEU A 28 -0.13 6.39 25.46
N LYS A 29 0.90 5.82 26.11
CA LYS A 29 2.08 5.31 25.43
C LYS A 29 1.73 4.18 24.45
N SER A 30 0.86 3.26 24.87
CA SER A 30 0.39 2.15 24.02
C SER A 30 -0.46 2.64 22.85
N VAL A 31 -1.31 3.65 23.08
CA VAL A 31 -2.09 4.28 21.99
C VAL A 31 -1.16 4.92 20.95
N ILE A 32 -0.16 5.70 21.39
CA ILE A 32 0.80 6.34 20.48
C ILE A 32 1.57 5.31 19.66
N SER A 33 2.06 4.22 20.29
CA SER A 33 2.75 3.17 19.55
C SER A 33 1.83 2.44 18.56
N SER A 34 0.57 2.21 18.95
CA SER A 34 -0.45 1.58 18.11
C SER A 34 -0.80 2.44 16.89
N VAL A 35 -0.90 3.76 17.04
CA VAL A 35 -1.11 4.71 15.93
C VAL A 35 0.08 4.70 14.97
N LYS A 36 1.32 4.69 15.49
CA LYS A 36 2.52 4.58 14.64
C LYS A 36 2.53 3.27 13.87
N LYS A 37 2.18 2.15 14.51
CA LYS A 37 2.07 0.85 13.87
C LYS A 37 1.02 0.88 12.74
N LEU A 38 -0.17 1.42 13.02
CA LEU A 38 -1.22 1.58 12.02
C LEU A 38 -0.72 2.40 10.82
N SER A 39 -0.02 3.51 11.05
CA SER A 39 0.51 4.33 9.96
C SER A 39 1.51 3.59 9.07
N ALA A 40 2.35 2.73 9.66
CA ALA A 40 3.28 1.90 8.90
C ALA A 40 2.54 0.86 8.06
N GLU A 41 1.58 0.13 8.65
CA GLU A 41 0.77 -0.88 7.95
C GLU A 41 -0.04 -0.26 6.79
N VAL A 42 -0.63 0.93 7.00
CA VAL A 42 -1.35 1.65 5.94
C VAL A 42 -0.39 2.11 4.83
N SER A 43 0.80 2.59 5.19
CA SER A 43 1.79 3.05 4.19
C SER A 43 2.27 1.90 3.31
N GLU A 44 2.47 0.72 3.88
CA GLU A 44 2.82 -0.51 3.14
C GLU A 44 1.72 -0.85 2.13
N VAL A 45 0.46 -0.89 2.57
CA VAL A 45 -0.68 -1.16 1.67
C VAL A 45 -0.77 -0.15 0.53
N LEU A 46 -0.61 1.14 0.82
CA LEU A 46 -0.64 2.16 -0.23
C LEU A 46 0.54 2.04 -1.18
N THR A 47 1.72 1.64 -0.69
CA THR A 47 2.89 1.39 -1.52
C THR A 47 2.65 0.22 -2.47
N ASP A 48 2.14 -0.90 -1.96
CA ASP A 48 1.80 -2.08 -2.76
C ASP A 48 0.81 -1.74 -3.88
N LEU A 49 -0.23 -0.95 -3.57
CA LEU A 49 -1.23 -0.52 -4.55
C LEU A 49 -0.60 0.32 -5.67
N VAL A 50 0.31 1.23 -5.33
CA VAL A 50 1.03 2.04 -6.31
C VAL A 50 1.95 1.17 -7.18
N GLU A 51 2.62 0.19 -6.58
CA GLU A 51 3.47 -0.75 -7.33
C GLU A 51 2.67 -1.66 -8.27
N GLN A 52 1.50 -2.12 -7.84
CA GLN A 52 0.57 -2.86 -8.68
C GLN A 52 0.09 -2.02 -9.87
N GLU A 53 -0.28 -0.76 -9.65
CA GLU A 53 -0.69 0.16 -10.71
C GLU A 53 0.43 0.41 -11.73
N LYS A 54 1.67 0.60 -11.26
CA LYS A 54 2.86 0.73 -12.12
C LYS A 54 3.12 -0.54 -12.95
N SER A 55 2.91 -1.71 -12.36
CA SER A 55 3.12 -3.00 -13.04
C SER A 55 2.07 -3.25 -14.13
N LEU A 56 0.84 -2.77 -13.93
CA LEU A 56 -0.23 -2.84 -14.92
C LEU A 56 0.02 -1.88 -16.10
N THR A 57 0.50 -0.67 -15.83
CA THR A 57 0.78 0.37 -16.85
C THR A 57 2.12 0.17 -17.56
N GLY A 58 3.08 -0.52 -16.97
CA GLY A 58 4.39 -0.80 -17.56
C GLY A 58 4.40 -1.87 -18.64
N ARG A 59 3.31 -2.64 -18.82
CA ARG A 59 3.22 -3.71 -19.82
C ARG A 59 2.92 -3.22 -21.24
N ASP A 60 2.40 -2.00 -21.36
CA ASP A 60 2.07 -1.38 -22.65
C ASP A 60 3.25 -0.61 -23.29
N ASN A 61 4.38 -0.45 -22.57
CA ASN A 61 5.57 0.25 -23.06
C ASN A 61 6.74 -0.70 -23.42
N ALA A 62 6.49 -2.01 -23.50
CA ALA A 62 7.52 -3.01 -23.81
C ALA A 62 7.58 -3.42 -25.30
N ASP A 63 6.99 -2.64 -26.22
CA ASP A 63 7.03 -2.92 -27.67
C ASP A 63 7.58 -1.74 -28.50
N SER A 64 8.65 -1.11 -28.02
CA SER A 64 9.46 -0.22 -28.86
C SER A 64 10.95 -0.59 -28.79
N ARG A 65 11.25 -1.85 -29.09
CA ARG A 65 12.55 -2.24 -29.64
C ARG A 65 12.38 -2.46 -31.14
N VAL A 66 12.24 -1.36 -31.88
CA VAL A 66 12.43 -1.43 -33.33
C VAL A 66 13.94 -1.42 -33.57
N ASP A 67 14.42 -2.63 -33.81
CA ASP A 67 15.68 -2.94 -34.46
C ASP A 67 15.94 -2.03 -35.66
N GLY A 68 17.13 -1.45 -35.69
CA GLY A 68 17.57 -0.49 -36.69
C GLY A 68 19.01 -0.72 -37.12
N GLU A 69 19.43 -1.99 -37.24
CA GLU A 69 20.57 -2.30 -38.10
C GLU A 69 20.21 -2.06 -39.57
N ARG A 70 20.81 -1.04 -40.20
CA ARG A 70 21.15 -1.04 -41.65
C ARG A 70 22.20 0.02 -41.97
N GLU A 71 23.43 -0.47 -41.96
CA GLU A 71 24.56 -0.15 -42.85
C GLU A 71 24.22 0.60 -44.15
N ARG A 72 25.03 1.60 -44.51
CA ARG A 72 25.50 1.84 -45.91
C ARG A 72 26.56 2.95 -46.00
N VAL A 73 27.77 2.49 -46.36
CA VAL A 73 28.84 3.07 -47.21
C VAL A 73 29.39 4.45 -46.87
#